data_AF-A0A958KVJ8-F1
#
_entry.id   AF-A0A958KVJ8-F1
#
_cell.length_a   1.000
_cell.length_b   1.000
_cell.length_c   1.000
_cell.angle_alpha   90.00
_cell.angle_beta   90.00
_cell.angle_gamma   90.00
#
_symmetry.space_group_name_H-M   'P 1'
#
loop_
_entity.id
_entity.type
_entity.pdbx_description
1 polymer ?
#
loop_
_entity_poly.entity_id
_entity_poly.type
_entity_poly.pdbx_seq_one_letter_code
_entity_poly.pdbx_strand_id
1 'polypeptide(L)'
;MSQFIENLQYKIKTSSGSILLMLAKLFVGSVIGLTFALIGEQMAGFGTFGFILVIISTIVTYMRVARSWTFTHLGVFSLICVLLAVLLKMYIQVAPGA
;
A
#
# COMPACT_ATOMS: atom_id res chain seq x y z
N MET A 1 -14.40 -37.03 -15.53
CA MET A 1 -14.42 -36.68 -14.09
C MET A 1 -13.08 -36.07 -13.64
N SER A 2 -11.93 -36.69 -13.93
CA SER A 2 -10.59 -36.17 -13.58
C SER A 2 -10.28 -34.77 -14.16
N GLN A 3 -10.60 -34.54 -15.45
CA GLN A 3 -10.37 -33.25 -16.09
C GLN A 3 -11.19 -32.10 -15.47
N PHE A 4 -12.39 -32.35 -14.96
CA PHE A 4 -13.18 -31.33 -14.28
C PHE A 4 -12.57 -30.97 -12.91
N ILE A 5 -12.00 -31.95 -12.21
CA ILE A 5 -11.32 -31.75 -10.92
C ILE A 5 -10.02 -30.97 -11.10
N GLU A 6 -9.22 -31.27 -12.14
CA GLU A 6 -8.01 -30.50 -12.46
C GLU A 6 -8.30 -29.04 -12.82
N ASN A 7 -9.34 -28.80 -13.63
CA ASN A 7 -9.74 -27.44 -14.01
C ASN A 7 -10.26 -26.62 -12.81
N LEU A 8 -10.95 -27.26 -11.86
CA LEU A 8 -11.36 -26.64 -10.60
C LEU A 8 -10.15 -26.32 -9.72
N GLN A 9 -9.22 -27.25 -9.55
CA GLN A 9 -8.03 -27.06 -8.72
C GLN A 9 -7.13 -25.94 -9.26
N TYR A 10 -7.01 -25.85 -10.59
CA TYR A 10 -6.27 -24.77 -11.26
C TYR A 10 -6.94 -23.39 -11.07
N LYS A 11 -8.27 -23.30 -11.21
CA LYS A 11 -9.02 -22.05 -10.97
C LYS A 11 -8.98 -21.60 -9.51
N ILE A 12 -9.05 -22.53 -8.57
CA ILE A 12 -8.95 -22.20 -7.14
C ILE A 12 -7.56 -21.66 -6.82
N LYS A 13 -6.49 -22.31 -7.32
CA LYS A 13 -5.11 -21.87 -7.07
C LYS A 13 -4.81 -20.48 -7.65
N THR A 14 -5.31 -20.20 -8.85
CA THR A 14 -5.16 -18.89 -9.52
C THR A 14 -6.00 -17.79 -8.89
N SER A 15 -7.21 -18.12 -8.41
CA SER A 15 -8.08 -17.20 -7.66
C SER A 15 -7.46 -16.80 -6.31
N SER A 16 -6.96 -17.76 -5.53
CA SER A 16 -6.34 -17.50 -4.23
C SER A 16 -5.12 -16.58 -4.33
N GLY A 17 -4.30 -16.74 -5.37
CA GLY A 17 -3.17 -15.85 -5.62
C GLY A 17 -3.60 -14.40 -5.89
N SER A 18 -4.70 -14.22 -6.63
CA SER A 18 -5.22 -12.89 -6.99
C SER A 18 -5.83 -12.15 -5.79
N ILE A 19 -6.53 -12.89 -4.91
CA ILE A 19 -7.12 -12.35 -3.67
C ILE A 19 -6.01 -11.90 -2.72
N LEU A 20 -4.97 -12.71 -2.54
CA LEU A 20 -3.86 -12.38 -1.67
C LEU A 20 -3.10 -11.15 -2.19
N LEU A 21 -2.93 -11.04 -3.51
CA LEU A 21 -2.30 -9.88 -4.15
C LEU A 21 -3.13 -8.61 -3.93
N MET A 22 -4.46 -8.71 -4.04
CA MET A 22 -5.37 -7.59 -3.77
C MET A 22 -5.31 -7.14 -2.31
N LEU A 23 -5.31 -8.07 -1.35
CA LEU A 23 -5.17 -7.77 0.08
C LEU A 23 -3.82 -7.10 0.39
N ALA A 24 -2.74 -7.61 -0.19
CA ALA A 24 -1.40 -7.04 -0.01
C ALA A 24 -1.31 -5.62 -0.59
N LYS A 25 -1.92 -5.37 -1.75
CA LYS A 25 -2.04 -4.01 -2.32
C LYS A 25 -2.81 -3.09 -1.38
N LEU A 26 -3.96 -3.53 -0.88
CA LEU A 26 -4.79 -2.72 0.02
C LEU A 26 -4.00 -2.36 1.30
N PHE A 27 -3.27 -3.32 1.87
CA PHE A 27 -2.44 -3.10 3.05
C PHE A 27 -1.31 -2.09 2.81
N VAL A 28 -0.58 -2.20 1.71
CA VAL A 28 0.49 -1.23 1.39
C VAL A 28 -0.10 0.17 1.14
N GLY A 29 -1.22 0.24 0.42
CA GLY A 29 -1.92 1.50 0.17
C GLY A 29 -2.43 2.16 1.44
N SER A 30 -2.92 1.39 2.42
CA SER A 30 -3.41 1.94 3.69
C SER A 30 -2.28 2.49 4.54
N VAL A 31 -1.14 1.81 4.61
CA VAL A 31 0.05 2.30 5.33
C VAL A 31 0.55 3.62 4.73
N ILE A 32 0.59 3.72 3.40
CA ILE A 32 0.99 4.97 2.72
C ILE A 32 -0.03 6.08 2.96
N GLY A 33 -1.32 5.77 2.83
CA GLY A 33 -2.41 6.72 3.10
C GLY A 33 -2.37 7.26 4.52
N LEU A 34 -2.18 6.38 5.52
CA LEU A 34 -2.00 6.77 6.92
C LEU A 34 -0.78 7.67 7.12
N THR A 35 0.33 7.34 6.46
CA THR A 35 1.57 8.13 6.56
C THR A 35 1.36 9.55 6.02
N PHE A 36 0.76 9.69 4.84
CA PHE A 36 0.45 11.00 4.26
C PHE A 36 -0.58 11.79 5.09
N ALA A 37 -1.56 11.10 5.66
CA ALA A 37 -2.56 11.73 6.51
C ALA A 37 -1.96 12.26 7.82
N LEU A 38 -1.09 11.49 8.47
CA LEU A 38 -0.36 11.93 9.66
C LEU A 38 0.56 13.12 9.36
N ILE A 39 1.30 13.08 8.24
CA ILE A 39 2.11 14.22 7.81
C ILE A 39 1.23 15.46 7.59
N GLY A 40 0.11 15.31 6.88
CA GLY A 40 -0.82 16.42 6.64
C GLY A 40 -1.41 17.00 7.93
N GLU A 41 -1.79 16.14 8.88
CA GLU A 41 -2.26 16.55 10.20
C GLU A 41 -1.19 17.35 10.96
N GLN A 42 0.05 16.84 11.01
CA GLN A 42 1.16 17.52 11.70
C GLN A 42 1.54 18.85 11.04
N MET A 43 1.57 18.93 9.70
CA MET A 43 2.09 20.10 8.99
C MET A 43 1.07 21.24 8.89
N ALA A 44 -0.22 20.92 8.79
CA ALA A 44 -1.23 21.91 8.46
C ALA A 44 -2.47 21.88 9.36
N GLY A 45 -2.50 21.01 10.37
CA GLY A 45 -3.52 21.01 11.42
C GLY A 45 -4.93 20.71 10.91
N PHE A 46 -5.06 19.94 9.82
CA PHE A 46 -6.36 19.59 9.27
C PHE A 46 -7.14 18.71 10.25
N GLY A 47 -8.41 19.02 10.52
CA GLY A 47 -9.27 18.21 11.41
C GLY A 47 -9.60 16.82 10.85
N THR A 48 -10.31 16.00 11.64
CA THR A 48 -10.61 14.58 11.35
C THR A 48 -11.21 14.34 9.96
N PHE A 49 -11.98 15.30 9.43
CA PHE A 49 -12.54 15.22 8.08
C PHE A 49 -11.46 15.24 6.98
N GLY A 50 -10.46 16.12 7.10
CA GLY A 50 -9.34 16.20 6.16
C GLY A 50 -8.46 14.96 6.23
N PHE A 51 -8.24 14.44 7.44
CA PHE A 51 -7.48 13.21 7.69
C PHE A 51 -8.07 12.02 6.91
N ILE A 52 -9.37 11.76 7.06
CA ILE A 52 -10.05 10.65 6.38
C ILE A 52 -10.02 10.84 4.86
N LEU A 53 -10.20 12.07 4.36
CA LEU A 53 -10.19 12.37 2.93
C LEU A 53 -8.82 12.09 2.31
N VAL A 54 -7.73 12.48 2.98
CA VAL A 54 -6.36 12.19 2.52
C VAL A 54 -6.10 10.68 2.49
N ILE A 55 -6.55 9.93 3.50
CA ILE A 55 -6.41 8.47 3.52
C ILE A 55 -7.13 7.84 2.33
N ILE A 56 -8.43 8.14 2.15
CA ILE A 56 -9.24 7.52 1.10
C ILE A 56 -8.70 7.89 -0.29
N SER A 57 -8.40 9.18 -0.52
CA SER A 57 -7.87 9.64 -1.81
C SER A 57 -6.53 9.00 -2.15
N THR A 58 -5.65 8.84 -1.16
CA THR A 58 -4.34 8.19 -1.34
C THR A 58 -4.52 6.70 -1.62
N ILE A 59 -5.38 5.99 -0.89
CA ILE A 59 -5.66 4.57 -1.13
C ILE A 59 -6.24 4.34 -2.52
N VAL A 60 -7.21 5.16 -2.94
CA VAL A 60 -7.83 5.07 -4.27
C VAL A 60 -6.80 5.33 -5.38
N THR A 61 -5.97 6.35 -5.21
CA THR A 61 -4.90 6.67 -6.17
C THR A 61 -3.90 5.52 -6.27
N TYR A 62 -3.45 5.01 -5.12
CA TYR A 62 -2.54 3.87 -5.06
C TYR A 62 -3.15 2.61 -5.71
N MET A 63 -4.40 2.28 -5.39
CA MET A 63 -5.12 1.16 -5.99
C MET A 63 -5.22 1.27 -7.52
N ARG A 64 -5.41 2.49 -8.04
CA ARG A 64 -5.47 2.76 -9.47
C ARG A 64 -4.11 2.54 -10.14
N VAL A 65 -3.02 3.01 -9.53
CA VAL A 65 -1.65 2.82 -10.04
C VAL A 65 -1.21 1.35 -9.94
N ALA A 66 -1.49 0.71 -8.82
CA ALA A 66 -1.08 -0.66 -8.55
C ALA A 66 -1.94 -1.71 -9.27
N ARG A 67 -2.95 -1.33 -10.08
CA ARG A 67 -3.87 -2.28 -10.71
C ARG A 67 -3.17 -3.37 -11.53
N SER A 68 -2.16 -3.01 -12.32
CA SER A 68 -1.39 -3.93 -13.17
C SER A 68 -0.23 -4.64 -12.46
N TRP A 69 0.05 -4.33 -11.19
CA TRP A 69 1.26 -4.79 -10.52
C TRP A 69 1.17 -6.26 -10.10
N THR A 70 2.27 -7.00 -10.26
CA THR A 70 2.44 -8.36 -9.74
C THR A 70 3.03 -8.34 -8.32
N PHE A 71 3.12 -9.50 -7.65
CA PHE A 71 3.76 -9.62 -6.33
C PHE A 71 5.20 -9.07 -6.31
N THR A 72 5.96 -9.27 -7.38
CA THR A 72 7.34 -8.77 -7.49
C THR A 72 7.39 -7.25 -7.48
N HIS A 73 6.51 -6.60 -8.26
CA HIS A 73 6.42 -5.14 -8.30
C HIS A 73 6.03 -4.57 -6.93
N LEU A 74 5.09 -5.23 -6.25
CA LEU A 74 4.67 -4.86 -4.90
C LEU A 74 5.83 -4.98 -3.90
N GLY A 75 6.58 -6.08 -3.95
CA GLY A 75 7.74 -6.29 -3.07
C GLY A 75 8.85 -5.27 -3.30
N VAL A 76 9.21 -5.00 -4.56
CA VAL A 76 10.24 -4.00 -4.90
C VAL A 76 9.80 -2.61 -4.47
N PHE A 77 8.55 -2.23 -4.73
CA PHE A 77 8.01 -0.94 -4.29
C PHE A 77 8.03 -0.78 -2.77
N SER A 78 7.56 -1.78 -2.03
CA SER A 78 7.61 -1.77 -0.56
C SER A 78 9.04 -1.62 -0.05
N LEU A 79 10.01 -2.29 -0.68
CA LEU A 79 11.42 -2.19 -0.31
C LEU A 79 11.95 -0.77 -0.54
N ILE A 80 11.66 -0.16 -1.69
CA ILE A 80 11.98 1.25 -1.99
C ILE A 80 11.31 2.18 -0.96
N CYS A 81 10.04 1.96 -0.63
CA CYS A 81 9.30 2.76 0.34
C CYS A 81 9.95 2.71 1.73
N VAL A 82 10.39 1.53 2.17
CA VAL A 82 11.12 1.36 3.43
C VAL A 82 12.47 2.08 3.39
N LEU A 83 13.22 1.98 2.29
CA LEU A 83 14.48 2.72 2.11
C LEU A 83 14.25 4.24 2.19
N LEU A 84 13.21 4.76 1.53
CA LEU A 84 12.83 6.17 1.61
C LEU A 84 12.44 6.57 3.04
N ALA A 85 11.67 5.74 3.75
CA ALA A 85 11.29 5.99 5.13
C ALA A 85 12.50 6.04 6.08
N VAL A 86 13.48 5.15 5.89
CA VAL A 86 14.73 5.15 6.67
C VAL A 86 15.57 6.39 6.35
N LEU A 87 15.67 6.78 5.07
CA LEU A 87 16.34 8.02 4.69
C LEU A 87 15.65 9.24 5.30
N LEU A 88 14.33 9.35 5.18
CA LEU A 88 13.53 10.41 5.80
C LEU A 88 13.72 10.45 7.31
N LYS A 89 13.69 9.29 7.98
CA LYS A 89 13.98 9.20 9.42
C LYS A 89 15.37 9.74 9.75
N MET A 90 16.38 9.40 8.97
CA MET A 90 17.74 9.90 9.17
C MET A 90 17.79 11.43 9.01
N TYR A 91 17.18 11.98 7.95
CA TYR A 91 17.09 13.43 7.76
C TYR A 91 16.35 14.14 8.90
N ILE A 92 15.23 13.58 9.38
CA ILE A 92 14.47 14.11 10.51
C ILE A 92 15.30 14.03 11.81
N GLN A 93 16.04 12.95 12.04
CA GLN A 93 16.88 12.79 13.25
C GLN A 93 18.16 13.63 13.23
N VAL A 94 18.69 13.96 12.05
CA VAL A 94 19.86 14.85 11.89
C VAL A 94 19.50 16.33 12.10
N ALA A 95 18.22 16.70 12.02
CA ALA A 95 17.70 17.98 12.47
C ALA A 95 16.88 17.82 13.77
N PRO A 96 17.50 17.49 14.93
CA PRO A 96 16.78 17.46 16.20
C PRO A 96 16.57 18.91 16.67
N GLY A 97 15.45 19.50 16.26
CA GLY A 97 15.02 20.83 16.70
C GLY A 97 15.36 21.94 15.70
N ALA A 98 14.38 22.24 14.85
CA ALA A 98 13.96 23.63 14.66
C ALA A 98 12.70 23.83 15.50
#